data_AF-A0A2Z3JN87-F1
#
_entry.id   AF-A0A2Z3JN87-F1
#
_cell.length_a   1.000
_cell.length_b   1.000
_cell.length_c   1.000
_cell.angle_alpha   90.00
_cell.angle_beta   90.00
_cell.angle_gamma   90.00
#
_symmetry.space_group_name_H-M   'P 1'
#
loop_
_entity.id
_entity.type
_entity.pdbx_description
1 polymer ?
#
loop_
_entity_poly.entity_id
_entity_poly.type
_entity_poly.pdbx_seq_one_letter_code
_entity_poly.pdbx_strand_id
1 'polypeptide(L)' 'MARKNFALRISPELYAALERWAADDLRSVNAQIEYLLTQTVKKAGRWPERRPVPPEPEEPDER' A
#
# COMPACT_ATOMS: atom_id res chain seq x y z
N MET A 1 -3.19 -9.25 -7.46
CA MET A 1 -2.19 -8.16 -7.52
C MET A 1 -1.14 -8.43 -6.46
N ALA A 2 0.13 -8.54 -6.85
CA ALA A 2 1.21 -8.76 -5.90
C ALA A 2 1.41 -7.50 -5.04
N ARG A 3 1.42 -7.65 -3.71
CA ARG A 3 1.79 -6.56 -2.79
C ARG A 3 3.30 -6.46 -2.74
N LYS A 4 3.83 -5.25 -2.89
CA LYS A 4 5.27 -4.98 -2.77
C LYS A 4 5.65 -4.90 -1.29
N ASN A 5 6.49 -5.82 -0.82
CA ASN A 5 7.06 -5.75 0.52
C ASN A 5 8.19 -4.71 0.55
N PHE A 6 8.13 -3.77 1.48
CA PHE A 6 9.18 -2.77 1.68
C PHE A 6 9.44 -2.58 3.18
N ALA A 7 10.70 -2.39 3.55
CA ALA A 7 11.06 -2.06 4.92
C ALA A 7 10.77 -0.57 5.18
N LEU A 8 9.81 -0.27 6.05
CA LEU A 8 9.50 1.09 6.48
C LEU A 8 10.30 1.45 7.73
N ARG A 9 11.02 2.58 7.69
CA ARG A 9 11.57 3.20 8.89
C ARG A 9 10.52 4.13 9.49
N ILE A 10 10.07 3.85 10.70
CA ILE A 10 9.03 4.60 11.41
C ILE A 10 9.44 4.79 12.87
N SER A 11 9.05 5.92 13.49
CA SER A 11 9.31 6.11 14.91
C SER A 11 8.49 5.10 15.75
N PRO A 12 9.04 4.58 16.86
CA PRO A 12 8.32 3.65 17.72
C PRO A 12 7.01 4.22 18.27
N GLU A 13 7.02 5.51 18.62
CA GLU A 13 5.85 6.24 19.14
C GLU A 13 4.71 6.29 18.11
N LEU A 14 5.04 6.58 16.85
CA LEU A 14 4.05 6.60 15.78
C LEU A 14 3.52 5.19 15.50
N TYR A 15 4.38 4.17 15.51
CA TYR A 15 3.95 2.79 15.34
C TYR A 15 2.97 2.36 16.45
N ALA A 16 3.26 2.69 17.70
CA ALA A 16 2.37 2.39 18.83
C ALA A 16 1.01 3.09 18.71
N ALA A 17 0.98 4.33 18.22
CA ALA A 17 -0.27 5.04 17.96
C ALA A 17 -1.08 4.39 16.82
N LEU A 18 -0.41 3.97 15.74
CA LEU A 18 -1.04 3.26 14.62
C LEU A 18 -1.58 1.90 15.03
N GLU A 19 -0.87 1.18 15.91
CA GLU A 19 -1.30 -0.12 16.43
C GLU A 19 -2.59 -0.02 17.24
N ARG A 20 -2.67 0.95 18.15
CA ARG A 20 -3.90 1.22 18.92
C ARG A 20 -5.07 1.57 18.01
N TRP A 21 -4.87 2.47 17.06
CA TRP A 21 -5.93 2.85 16.13
C TRP A 21 -6.36 1.68 15.24
N ALA A 22 -5.42 0.86 14.76
CA ALA A 22 -5.76 -0.33 14.00
C ALA A 22 -6.60 -1.32 14.82
N ALA A 23 -6.28 -1.49 16.11
CA ALA A 23 -7.05 -2.33 17.02
C ALA A 23 -8.48 -1.80 17.25
N ASP A 24 -8.64 -0.48 17.44
CA ASP A 24 -9.96 0.16 17.60
C ASP A 24 -10.85 -0.06 16.37
N ASP A 25 -10.24 -0.06 15.18
CA ASP A 25 -10.92 -0.28 13.90
C ASP A 25 -11.02 -1.77 13.48
N LEU A 26 -10.62 -2.71 14.35
CA LEU A 26 -10.58 -4.16 14.10
C LEU A 26 -9.83 -4.54 12.80
N ARG A 27 -8.69 -3.91 12.54
CA ARG A 27 -7.85 -4.17 11.37
C ARG A 27 -6.39 -4.43 11.71
N SER A 28 -5.64 -4.96 10.75
CA SER A 28 -4.19 -5.06 10.90
C SER A 28 -3.52 -3.70 10.75
N VAL A 29 -2.36 -3.54 11.39
CA VAL A 29 -1.55 -2.32 11.29
C VAL A 29 -1.17 -2.04 9.83
N ASN A 30 -0.84 -3.07 9.05
CA ASN A 30 -0.54 -2.92 7.62
C ASN A 30 -1.75 -2.40 6.83
N ALA A 31 -2.96 -2.91 7.10
CA ALA A 31 -4.18 -2.42 6.48
C ALA A 31 -4.48 -0.97 6.86
N GLN A 32 -4.21 -0.58 8.12
CA GLN A 32 -4.35 0.80 8.56
C GLN A 32 -3.37 1.73 7.83
N ILE A 33 -2.09 1.34 7.75
CA ILE A 33 -1.06 2.11 7.03
C ILE A 33 -1.44 2.26 5.55
N GLU A 34 -1.84 1.18 4.88
CA GLU A 34 -2.27 1.19 3.48
C GLU A 34 -3.46 2.14 3.27
N TYR A 35 -4.45 2.10 4.16
CA TYR A 35 -5.60 2.99 4.11
C TYR A 35 -5.19 4.46 4.23
N LEU A 36 -4.39 4.81 5.25
CA LEU A 36 -3.96 6.19 5.50
C LEU A 36 -3.13 6.77 4.37
N LEU A 37 -2.17 5.99 3.85
CA LEU A 37 -1.36 6.39 2.71
C LEU A 37 -2.21 6.60 1.46
N THR A 38 -3.13 5.67 1.18
CA THR A 38 -4.05 5.79 0.05
C THR A 38 -4.91 7.05 0.14
N GLN A 39 -5.50 7.32 1.31
CA GLN A 39 -6.31 8.52 1.51
C GLN A 39 -5.48 9.79 1.36
N THR A 40 -4.26 9.81 1.89
CA THR A 40 -3.36 10.96 1.83
C THR A 40 -2.94 11.26 0.39
N VAL A 41 -2.54 10.24 -0.37
CA VAL A 41 -2.13 10.37 -1.78
C VAL A 41 -3.31 10.85 -2.64
N LYS A 42 -4.52 10.32 -2.41
CA LYS A 42 -5.75 10.78 -3.10
C LYS A 42 -6.07 12.23 -2.78
N LYS A 43 -6.06 12.61 -1.50
CA LYS A 43 -6.29 14.01 -1.06
C LYS A 43 -5.25 14.97 -1.63
N ALA A 44 -4.01 14.52 -1.79
CA ALA A 44 -2.95 15.30 -2.42
C ALA A 44 -3.07 15.40 -3.96
N GLY A 45 -4.06 14.74 -4.59
CA GLY A 45 -4.19 14.69 -6.05
C GLY A 45 -3.05 13.93 -6.73
N ARG A 46 -2.34 13.05 -6.00
CA ARG A 46 -1.17 12.29 -6.49
C ARG A 46 -1.50 10.84 -6.79
N TRP A 47 -2.77 10.46 -6.68
CA TRP A 47 -3.18 9.11 -7.02
C TRP A 47 -3.03 8.93 -8.54
N PRO A 48 -2.34 7.87 -9.01
CA PRO A 48 -2.22 7.65 -10.44
C PRO A 48 -3.61 7.44 -11.02
N GLU A 49 -4.03 8.33 -11.92
CA GLU A 49 -5.11 8.02 -12.84
C GLU A 49 -4.72 6.73 -13.57
N ARG A 50 -5.66 5.79 -13.65
CA ARG A 50 -5.46 4.42 -14.11
C ARG A 50 -4.87 4.44 -15.52
N ARG A 51 -3.54 4.49 -15.64
CA ARG A 51 -2.87 4.28 -16.91
C ARG A 51 -3.09 2.81 -17.27
N PRO A 52 -3.62 2.49 -18.46
CA PRO A 52 -3.79 1.11 -18.85
C PRO A 52 -2.43 0.42 -18.76
N VAL A 53 -2.36 -0.65 -17.97
CA VAL A 53 -1.18 -1.50 -17.88
C VAL A 53 -0.98 -2.11 -19.27
N PRO A 54 0.16 -1.89 -19.94
CA PRO A 54 0.46 -2.58 -21.18
C PRO A 54 0.41 -4.09 -20.93
N PRO A 55 -0.15 -4.90 -21.84
CA PRO A 55 -0.15 -6.34 -21.68
C PRO A 55 1.29 -6.83 -21.50
N GLU A 56 1.50 -7.72 -20.52
CA GLU A 56 2.80 -8.36 -20.31
C GLU A 56 3.19 -9.09 -21.61
N PRO A 57 4.45 -8.94 -22.08
CA PRO A 57 4.89 -9.65 -23.27
C PRO A 57 4.84 -11.16 -23.01
N GLU A 58 4.11 -11.88 -23.85
CA GLU A 58 4.08 -13.34 -23.85
C GLU A 58 5.52 -13.85 -24.07
N GLU A 59 6.07 -14.56 -23.08
CA GLU A 59 7.36 -15.23 -23.25
C GLU A 59 7.23 -16.25 -24.39
N PRO A 60 8.14 -16.26 -25.38
CA PRO A 60 8.08 -17.23 -26.46
C PRO A 60 8.25 -18.63 -25.88
N ASP A 61 7.30 -19.51 -26.18
CA ASP A 61 7.36 -20.94 -25.90
C ASP A 61 8.59 -21.53 -26.62
N GLU A 62 9.69 -21.71 -25.87
CA GLU A 62 10.92 -22.32 -26.38
C GLU A 62 10.66 -23.81 -26.67
N ARG A 63 10.57 -24.13 -27.96
CA ARG A 63 10.51 -25.49 -28.51
C ARG A 63 11.87 -26.18 -28.50
#